data_AF-A0A3C1DBN6-F1
#
_entry.id   AF-A0A3C1DBN6-F1
#
_cell.length_a   1.000
_cell.length_b   1.000
_cell.length_c   1.000
_cell.angle_alpha   90.00
_cell.angle_beta   90.00
_cell.angle_gamma   90.00
#
_symmetry.space_group_name_H-M   'P 1'
#
loop_
_entity.id
_entity.type
_entity.pdbx_description
1 polymer ?
#
loop_
_entity_poly.entity_id
_entity_poly.type
_entity_poly.pdbx_seq_one_letter_code
_entity_poly.pdbx_strand_id
1 'polypeptide(L)'
;MERAKFPHQIRTQKMATLVQAARKNSRRDTLIALRDKLAAAIDDCESGRDIAALSKRLMEVMGELDALPDPNIGKNPAQMARERARARGDAT
;
A
#
# COMPACT_ATOMS: atom_id res chain seq x y z
N MET A 1 -1.07 16.55 26.87
CA MET A 1 -1.40 16.41 25.43
C MET A 1 -1.12 14.97 25.03
N GLU A 2 -2.18 14.18 24.98
CA GLU A 2 -2.16 12.74 24.71
C GLU A 2 -1.88 12.50 23.22
N ARG A 3 -0.73 11.92 22.89
CA ARG A 3 -0.41 11.51 21.53
C ARG A 3 -1.28 10.30 21.18
N ALA A 4 -2.34 10.53 20.41
CA ALA A 4 -3.18 9.48 19.84
C ALA A 4 -2.30 8.48 19.09
N LYS A 5 -2.18 7.28 19.67
CA LYS A 5 -1.48 6.12 19.10
C LYS A 5 -2.37 5.58 17.99
N PHE A 6 -2.17 6.05 16.76
CA PHE A 6 -2.88 5.52 15.59
C PHE A 6 -2.57 4.01 15.45
N PRO A 7 -3.55 3.11 15.65
CA PRO A 7 -3.31 1.69 15.50
C PRO A 7 -3.39 1.37 14.00
N HIS A 8 -2.27 1.49 13.29
CA HIS A 8 -2.15 0.85 12.00
C HIS A 8 -2.06 -0.65 12.24
N GLN A 9 -3.23 -1.31 12.21
CA GLN A 9 -3.34 -2.76 12.03
C GLN A 9 -2.72 -3.12 10.68
N ILE A 10 -1.38 -3.20 10.64
CA ILE A 10 -0.66 -3.73 9.49
C ILE A 10 -0.84 -5.24 9.55
N ARG A 11 -1.86 -5.70 8.83
CA ARG A 11 -1.92 -7.09 8.38
C ARG A 11 -0.54 -7.43 7.80
N THR A 12 0.06 -8.50 8.29
CA THR A 12 1.31 -9.10 7.80
C THR A 12 1.15 -9.65 6.38
N GLN A 13 0.72 -8.81 5.44
CA GLN A 13 0.91 -9.06 4.03
C GLN A 13 2.38 -8.78 3.75
N LYS A 14 3.10 -9.83 3.35
CA LYS A 14 4.48 -9.76 2.84
C LYS A 14 4.51 -8.72 1.73
N MET A 15 4.88 -7.48 2.05
CA MET A 15 4.92 -6.37 1.10
C MET A 15 5.89 -6.76 -0.02
N ALA A 16 5.36 -6.93 -1.22
CA ALA A 16 6.18 -7.29 -2.37
C ALA A 16 7.22 -6.19 -2.59
N THR A 17 8.47 -6.57 -2.86
CA THR A 17 9.46 -5.56 -3.23
C THR A 17 9.05 -4.88 -4.53
N LEU A 18 9.50 -3.64 -4.76
CA LEU A 18 9.18 -2.92 -5.99
C LEU A 18 9.47 -3.74 -7.26
N VAL A 19 10.58 -4.49 -7.26
CA VAL A 19 10.97 -5.35 -8.38
C VAL A 19 9.98 -6.49 -8.57
N GLN A 20 9.53 -7.11 -7.48
CA GLN A 20 8.53 -8.18 -7.54
C GLN A 20 7.18 -7.66 -8.03
N ALA A 21 6.74 -6.50 -7.54
CA ALA A 21 5.49 -5.88 -7.95
C ALA A 21 5.50 -5.52 -9.46
N ALA A 22 6.59 -4.91 -9.93
CA ALA A 22 6.78 -4.58 -11.34
C ALA A 22 6.80 -5.83 -12.23
N ARG A 23 7.49 -6.90 -11.82
CA ARG A 23 7.54 -8.17 -12.56
C ARG A 23 6.18 -8.85 -12.69
N LYS A 24 5.31 -8.71 -11.67
CA LYS A 24 3.95 -9.24 -11.68
C LYS A 24 2.99 -8.41 -12.55
N ASN A 25 3.45 -7.30 -13.12
CA ASN A 25 2.65 -6.35 -13.89
C ASN A 25 1.39 -5.87 -13.14
N SER A 26 1.44 -5.88 -11.80
CA SER A 26 0.35 -5.38 -10.97
C SER A 26 0.58 -3.89 -10.73
N ARG A 27 -0.16 -3.05 -11.46
CA ARG A 27 -0.08 -1.58 -11.33
C ARG A 27 -0.30 -1.14 -9.88
N ARG A 28 -1.31 -1.70 -9.20
CA ARG A 28 -1.62 -1.39 -7.80
C ARG A 28 -0.48 -1.76 -6.85
N ASP A 29 0.03 -2.99 -6.92
CA ASP A 29 1.15 -3.41 -6.07
C ASP A 29 2.41 -2.56 -6.33
N THR A 30 2.65 -2.19 -7.58
CA THR A 30 3.81 -1.38 -7.97
C THR A 30 3.72 0.01 -7.36
N LEU A 31 2.54 0.65 -7.42
CA LEU A 31 2.30 1.95 -6.82
C LEU A 31 2.36 1.90 -5.29
N ILE A 32 1.84 0.84 -4.65
CA ILE A 32 1.98 0.64 -3.19
C ILE A 32 3.46 0.55 -2.80
N ALA A 33 4.24 -0.28 -3.51
CA ALA A 33 5.66 -0.44 -3.23
C ALA A 33 6.46 0.86 -3.49
N LEU A 34 6.08 1.66 -4.49
CA LEU A 34 6.66 2.98 -4.74
C LEU A 34 6.34 3.97 -3.61
N ARG A 35 5.08 4.03 -3.17
CA ARG A 35 4.64 4.88 -2.06
C ARG A 35 5.47 4.59 -0.80
N ASP A 36 5.60 3.32 -0.44
CA ASP A 36 6.31 2.92 0.78
C ASP A 36 7.80 3.26 0.70
N LYS A 37 8.42 3.09 -0.46
CA LYS A 37 9.81 3.50 -0.69
C LYS A 37 10.02 5.01 -0.64
N LEU A 38 9.09 5.79 -1.20
CA LEU A 38 9.17 7.25 -1.18
C LEU A 38 8.99 7.80 0.24
N ALA A 39 8.05 7.24 1.00
CA ALA A 39 7.87 7.59 2.41
C ALA A 39 9.14 7.32 3.22
N ALA A 40 9.71 6.12 3.09
CA ALA A 40 10.97 5.76 3.77
C ALA A 40 12.13 6.66 3.34
N ALA A 41 12.21 7.03 2.05
CA ALA A 41 13.23 7.94 1.56
C ALA A 41 13.07 9.36 2.11
N ILE A 42 11.84 9.83 2.34
CA ILE A 42 11.58 11.14 2.95
C ILE A 42 12.02 11.13 4.42
N ASP A 43 11.69 10.07 5.16
CA ASP A 43 12.05 9.94 6.59
C ASP A 43 13.58 9.95 6.82
N ASP A 44 14.35 9.43 5.85
CA ASP A 44 15.82 9.34 5.91
C ASP A 44 16.54 10.49 5.20
N CYS A 45 15.82 11.41 4.56
CA CYS A 45 16.42 12.47 3.75
C CYS A 45 16.78 13.71 4.60
N GLU A 46 18.04 14.13 4.55
CA GLU A 46 18.51 15.35 5.23
C GLU A 46 18.47 16.60 4.32
N SER A 47 18.29 16.42 3.01
CA SER A 47 18.30 17.49 2.01
C SER A 47 16.89 18.04 1.78
N GLY A 48 16.64 19.29 2.19
CA GLY A 48 15.33 19.94 2.00
C GLY A 48 14.86 20.01 0.54
N ARG A 49 15.79 20.11 -0.42
CA ARG A 49 15.46 20.07 -1.86
C ARG A 49 14.96 18.69 -2.29
N ASP A 50 15.63 17.64 -1.83
CA ASP A 50 15.27 16.27 -2.17
C ASP A 50 13.96 15.87 -1.47
N ILE A 51 13.74 16.31 -0.22
CA ILE A 51 12.45 16.14 0.48
C ILE A 51 11.30 16.73 -0.35
N ALA A 52 11.45 17.93 -0.91
CA ALA A 52 10.40 18.54 -1.72
C ALA A 52 10.11 17.73 -3.00
N ALA A 53 11.15 17.25 -3.68
CA ALA A 53 11.02 16.41 -4.87
C ALA A 53 10.37 15.05 -4.54
N LEU A 54 10.81 14.39 -3.47
CA LEU A 54 10.27 13.11 -3.00
C LEU A 54 8.81 13.26 -2.55
N SER A 55 8.48 14.33 -1.83
CA SER A 55 7.12 14.63 -1.37
C SER A 55 6.17 14.86 -2.54
N LYS A 56 6.61 15.61 -3.57
CA LYS A 56 5.84 15.78 -4.80
C LYS A 56 5.56 14.43 -5.46
N ARG A 57 6.60 13.58 -5.59
CA ARG A 57 6.46 12.27 -6.19
C ARG A 57 5.53 11.35 -5.40
N LEU A 58 5.58 11.42 -4.07
CA LEU A 58 4.68 10.68 -3.19
C LEU A 58 3.22 11.10 -3.40
N MET A 59 2.95 12.41 -3.48
CA MET A 59 1.60 12.92 -3.75
C MET A 59 1.05 12.43 -5.11
N GLU A 60 1.88 12.40 -6.15
CA GLU A 60 1.50 11.86 -7.47
C GLU A 60 1.12 10.37 -7.38
N VAL A 61 1.95 9.55 -6.72
CA VAL A 61 1.69 8.11 -6.55
C VAL A 61 0.41 7.86 -5.74
N MET A 62 0.17 8.66 -4.70
CA MET A 62 -1.07 8.57 -3.91
C MET A 62 -2.30 8.92 -4.75
N GLY A 63 -2.21 9.96 -5.59
CA GLY A 63 -3.28 10.31 -6.53
C GLY A 63 -3.55 9.19 -7.54
N GLU A 64 -2.51 8.56 -8.07
CA GLU A 64 -2.68 7.41 -8.97
C GLU A 64 -3.33 6.21 -8.27
N LEU A 65 -3.00 5.95 -7.01
CA LEU A 65 -3.61 4.87 -6.22
C LEU A 65 -5.09 5.11 -5.97
N ASP A 66 -5.46 6.35 -5.65
CA ASP A 66 -6.85 6.76 -5.41
C ASP A 66 -7.71 6.63 -6.68
N ALA A 67 -7.12 6.96 -7.84
CA ALA A 67 -7.77 6.80 -9.14
C ALA A 67 -7.95 5.33 -9.57
N LEU A 68 -7.31 4.35 -8.92
CA LEU A 68 -7.49 2.94 -9.26
C LEU A 68 -8.82 2.42 -8.67
N PRO A 69 -9.63 1.69 -9.45
CA PRO A 69 -10.91 1.15 -8.97
C PRO A 69 -10.70 0.21 -7.78
N ASP A 70 -11.49 0.36 -6.71
CA ASP A 70 -11.36 -0.49 -5.53
C ASP A 70 -11.49 -1.97 -5.94
N PRO A 71 -10.57 -2.86 -5.51
CA PRO A 71 -10.52 -4.24 -5.97
C PRO A 71 -11.74 -5.07 -5.51
N ASN A 72 -12.62 -4.49 -4.69
CA ASN A 72 -13.81 -5.10 -4.13
C ASN A 72 -15.10 -4.54 -4.70
N ILE A 73 -15.05 -3.55 -5.61
CA ILE A 73 -16.25 -3.07 -6.31
C ILE A 73 -16.86 -4.25 -7.10
N GLY A 74 -18.15 -4.52 -6.84
CA GLY A 74 -18.89 -5.61 -7.46
C GLY A 74 -18.82 -6.96 -6.73
N LYS A 75 -18.02 -7.11 -5.67
CA LYS A 75 -18.04 -8.32 -4.83
C LYS A 75 -19.09 -8.15 -3.72
N ASN A 76 -20.07 -9.07 -3.66
CA ASN A 76 -21.06 -9.07 -2.58
C ASN A 76 -20.35 -9.33 -1.23
N PRO A 77 -20.67 -8.62 -0.12
CA PRO A 77 -20.09 -8.87 1.20
C PRO A 77 -20.16 -10.34 1.64
N ALA A 78 -21.21 -11.08 1.25
CA ALA A 78 -21.32 -12.52 1.49
C ALA A 78 -20.23 -13.33 0.76
N GLN A 79 -19.85 -12.92 -0.44
CA GLN A 79 -18.79 -13.54 -1.24
C GLN A 79 -17.40 -13.22 -0.66
N MET A 80 -17.18 -11.99 -0.18
CA MET A 80 -15.94 -11.62 0.51
C MET A 80 -15.75 -12.39 1.82
N ALA A 81 -16.83 -12.57 2.59
CA ALA A 81 -16.81 -13.36 3.82
C ALA A 81 -16.44 -14.83 3.55
N ARG A 82 -17.01 -15.42 2.49
CA ARG A 82 -16.69 -16.78 2.05
C ARG A 82 -15.24 -16.94 1.60
N GLU A 83 -14.72 -16.01 0.80
CA GLU A 83 -13.33 -16.03 0.32
C GLU A 83 -12.33 -15.89 1.48
N ARG A 84 -12.63 -15.01 2.45
CA ARG A 84 -11.84 -14.87 3.68
C ARG A 84 -11.88 -16.09 4.58
N ALA A 85 -13.04 -16.75 4.69
CA ALA A 85 -13.17 -18.00 5.45
C ALA A 85 -12.35 -19.12 4.81
N ARG A 86 -12.38 -19.23 3.47
CA ARG A 86 -11.59 -20.20 2.72
C ARG A 86 -10.08 -19.96 2.88
N ALA A 87 -9.62 -18.72 2.78
CA ALA A 87 -8.21 -18.36 2.97
C ALA A 87 -7.71 -18.61 4.40
N ARG A 88 -8.61 -18.77 5.39
CA ARG A 88 -8.26 -19.12 6.77
C ARG A 88 -8.33 -20.62 7.06
N GLY A 89 -9.13 -21.37 6.31
CA GLY A 89 -9.30 -22.82 6.49
C GLY A 89 -8.19 -23.68 5.88
N ASP A 90 -7.41 -23.14 4.95
CA ASP A 90 -6.32 -23.84 4.26
C ASP A 90 -4.99 -23.85 5.05
N ALA A 91 -5.00 -23.38 6.30
CA ALA A 91 -3.83 -23.34 7.19
C ALA A 91 -3.79 -24.52 8.19
N THR A 92 -4.37 -25.67 7.82
CA THR A 92 -4.38 -26.89 8.65
C THR A 92 -3.57 -28.00 8.00
#